data_AF-A0A1H2WRB6-F1
#
_entry.id   AF-A0A1H2WRB6-F1
#
_cell.length_a   1.000
_cell.length_b   1.000
_cell.length_c   1.000
_cell.angle_alpha   90.00
_cell.angle_beta   90.00
_cell.angle_gamma   90.00
#
_symmetry.space_group_name_H-M   'P 1'
#
loop_
_entity.id
_entity.type
_entity.pdbx_description
1 polymer ?
#
loop_
_entity_poly.entity_id
_entity_poly.type
_entity_poly.pdbx_seq_one_letter_code
_entity_poly.pdbx_strand_id
1 'polypeptide(L)'
;MHNITIRLYRQYDLDLIALKRTIGFNFSGHAKAALISYITKKPYKFVAPEKEELKPGYIPSVMRLQLQLNNKEWEIINAGLKQIRDGYKNAFIKAVIRKSMEGFVFDIYRDRKDLIFAKEEDYLEEPTEKYREKKQKPQETIQREQKLEKDEKKEPKKIDQTEQSKFANTSDLHDETFYEDDTGGLEDDIAKMIQGMSAIAHN
;
A
#
# COMPACT_ATOMS: atom_id res chain seq x y z
N MET A 1 -2.44 10.32 -14.33
CA MET A 1 -2.64 9.87 -12.93
C MET A 1 -1.32 9.29 -12.45
N HIS A 2 -0.79 9.76 -11.34
CA HIS A 2 0.55 9.40 -10.85
C HIS A 2 0.44 8.56 -9.58
N ASN A 3 1.45 7.74 -9.27
CA ASN A 3 1.43 6.89 -8.09
C ASN A 3 2.71 7.06 -7.27
N ILE A 4 2.55 7.12 -5.95
CA ILE A 4 3.65 7.00 -4.99
C ILE A 4 3.44 5.73 -4.19
N THR A 5 4.43 4.84 -4.18
CA THR A 5 4.42 3.65 -3.32
C THR A 5 4.98 3.98 -1.95
N ILE A 6 4.18 3.76 -0.92
CA ILE A 6 4.58 3.84 0.49
C ILE A 6 4.73 2.41 1.01
N ARG A 7 5.88 2.10 1.61
CA ARG A 7 6.16 0.82 2.25
C ARG A 7 5.95 0.96 3.76
N LEU A 8 4.99 0.21 4.29
CA LEU A 8 4.71 0.09 5.71
C LEU A 8 5.27 -1.24 6.21
N TYR A 9 6.18 -1.19 7.18
CA TYR A 9 6.81 -2.35 7.76
C TYR A 9 6.02 -2.77 8.99
N ARG A 10 5.58 -4.02 9.03
CA ARG A 10 4.74 -4.55 10.12
C ARG A 10 5.34 -4.29 11.50
N GLN A 11 6.65 -4.39 11.66
CA GLN A 11 7.29 -4.20 12.96
C GLN A 11 7.29 -2.75 13.45
N TYR A 12 7.23 -1.77 12.54
CA TYR A 12 7.48 -0.35 12.87
C TYR A 12 6.31 0.56 12.56
N ASP A 13 5.37 0.11 11.73
CA ASP A 13 4.31 0.92 11.17
C ASP A 13 2.91 0.32 11.42
N LEU A 14 2.72 -0.38 12.54
CA LEU A 14 1.41 -0.95 12.90
C LEU A 14 0.33 0.13 13.02
N ASP A 15 0.66 1.29 13.58
CA ASP A 15 -0.25 2.44 13.66
C ASP A 15 -0.82 2.83 12.27
N LEU A 16 0.07 2.99 11.27
CA LEU A 16 -0.34 3.34 9.92
C LEU A 16 -1.05 2.17 9.20
N ILE A 17 -0.64 0.93 9.48
CA ILE A 17 -1.30 -0.27 8.95
C ILE A 17 -2.73 -0.38 9.51
N ALA A 18 -2.92 -0.13 10.81
CA ALA A 18 -4.23 -0.11 11.46
C ALA A 18 -5.14 0.89 10.76
N LEU A 19 -4.74 2.16 10.69
CA LEU A 19 -5.53 3.20 10.03
C LEU A 19 -5.88 2.83 8.58
N LYS A 20 -4.93 2.25 7.84
CA LYS A 20 -5.18 1.82 6.45
C LYS A 20 -6.21 0.69 6.35
N ARG A 21 -6.32 -0.15 7.38
CA ARG A 21 -7.23 -1.30 7.46
C ARG A 21 -8.53 -0.98 8.20
N THR A 22 -8.62 0.14 8.92
CA THR A 22 -9.85 0.57 9.60
C THR A 22 -10.97 0.76 8.59
N ILE A 23 -12.11 0.10 8.84
CA ILE A 23 -13.29 0.18 8.00
C ILE A 23 -13.85 1.61 8.05
N GLY A 24 -14.21 2.15 6.90
CA GLY A 24 -14.74 3.52 6.78
C GLY A 24 -13.70 4.65 6.89
N PHE A 25 -12.45 4.36 7.26
CA PHE A 25 -11.41 5.39 7.36
C PHE A 25 -10.74 5.68 6.02
N ASN A 26 -10.75 6.95 5.59
CA ASN A 26 -10.13 7.38 4.33
C ASN A 26 -8.62 7.66 4.48
N PHE A 27 -7.84 6.62 4.76
CA PHE A 27 -6.39 6.76 4.95
C PHE A 27 -5.70 7.48 3.79
N SER A 28 -5.99 7.09 2.55
CA SER A 28 -5.35 7.68 1.36
C SER A 28 -5.66 9.17 1.24
N GLY A 29 -6.90 9.59 1.51
CA GLY A 29 -7.27 11.01 1.53
C GLY A 29 -6.50 11.81 2.58
N HIS A 30 -6.44 11.31 3.81
CA HIS A 30 -5.68 11.94 4.89
C HIS A 30 -4.18 12.00 4.60
N ALA A 31 -3.60 10.93 4.03
CA ALA A 31 -2.18 10.90 3.66
C ALA A 31 -1.84 11.96 2.59
N LYS A 32 -2.68 12.12 1.56
CA LYS A 32 -2.51 13.18 0.56
C LYS A 32 -2.59 14.56 1.19
N ALA A 33 -3.64 14.80 1.98
CA ALA A 33 -3.88 16.10 2.59
C ALA A 33 -2.76 16.48 3.57
N ALA A 34 -2.23 15.52 4.32
CA ALA A 34 -1.06 15.71 5.19
C ALA A 34 0.18 16.12 4.39
N LEU A 35 0.50 15.41 3.30
CA LEU A 35 1.65 15.72 2.45
C LEU A 35 1.54 17.10 1.81
N ILE A 36 0.40 17.40 1.19
CA ILE A 36 0.14 18.69 0.54
C ILE A 36 0.24 19.82 1.56
N SER A 37 -0.39 19.67 2.72
CA SER A 37 -0.40 20.70 3.75
C SER A 37 0.99 20.92 4.34
N TYR A 38 1.76 19.85 4.59
CA TYR A 38 3.14 19.95 5.06
C TYR A 38 4.04 20.71 4.08
N ILE A 39 3.94 20.40 2.78
CA ILE A 39 4.76 21.03 1.74
C ILE A 39 4.35 22.50 1.54
N THR A 40 3.05 22.77 1.52
CA THR A 40 2.49 24.13 1.35
C THR A 40 2.45 24.95 2.63
N LYS A 41 3.01 24.43 3.73
CA LYS A 41 3.08 25.08 5.06
C LYS A 41 1.71 25.48 5.63
N LYS A 42 0.68 24.69 5.32
CA LYS A 42 -0.68 24.85 5.86
C LYS A 42 -0.90 23.88 7.03
N PRO A 43 -1.66 24.29 8.06
CA PRO A 43 -2.02 23.38 9.14
C PRO A 43 -2.97 22.30 8.62
N TYR A 44 -2.71 21.06 8.98
CA TYR A 44 -3.61 19.95 8.73
C TYR A 44 -3.45 18.88 9.80
N LYS A 45 -4.58 18.49 10.35
CA LYS A 45 -4.70 17.45 11.37
C LYS A 45 -5.87 16.54 11.04
N PHE A 46 -5.76 15.28 11.42
CA PHE A 46 -6.86 14.33 11.40
C PHE A 46 -6.86 13.52 12.69
N VAL A 47 -8.05 13.21 13.19
CA VAL A 47 -8.23 12.41 14.40
C VAL A 47 -8.21 10.94 14.01
N ALA A 48 -7.33 10.17 14.64
CA ALA A 48 -7.36 8.72 14.53
C ALA A 48 -8.64 8.16 15.19
N PRO A 49 -9.32 7.18 14.58
CA PRO A 49 -10.50 6.56 15.19
C PRO A 49 -10.17 5.98 16.57
N GLU A 50 -10.99 6.28 17.59
CA GLU A 50 -10.78 5.78 18.96
C GLU A 50 -10.93 4.25 19.09
N LYS A 51 -11.77 3.65 18.24
CA LYS A 51 -11.93 2.20 18.13
C LYS A 51 -11.72 1.77 16.69
N GLU A 52 -10.83 0.80 16.53
CA GLU A 52 -10.43 0.30 15.22
C GLU A 52 -11.16 -1.02 14.90
N GLU A 53 -12.30 -0.90 14.21
CA GLU A 53 -12.85 -2.03 13.47
C GLU A 53 -11.99 -2.26 12.22
N LEU A 54 -11.06 -3.19 12.32
CA LEU A 54 -10.12 -3.52 11.25
C LEU A 54 -10.71 -4.56 10.31
N LYS A 55 -10.35 -4.46 9.03
CA LYS A 55 -10.56 -5.56 8.10
C LYS A 55 -9.74 -6.77 8.56
N PRO A 56 -10.34 -7.96 8.75
CA PRO A 56 -9.63 -9.15 9.21
C PRO A 56 -8.64 -9.66 8.15
N GLY A 57 -7.70 -10.50 8.58
CA GLY A 57 -6.81 -11.27 7.70
C GLY A 57 -5.33 -10.91 7.78
N TYR A 58 -4.52 -11.55 6.95
CA TYR A 58 -3.07 -11.50 7.02
C TYR A 58 -2.48 -10.08 6.89
N ILE A 59 -1.51 -9.74 7.75
CA ILE A 59 -0.67 -8.53 7.63
C ILE A 59 0.75 -8.97 7.21
N PRO A 60 1.17 -8.69 5.97
CA PRO A 60 2.51 -9.04 5.51
C PRO A 60 3.59 -8.26 6.26
N SER A 61 4.82 -8.79 6.28
CA SER A 61 5.98 -8.11 6.85
C SER A 61 6.19 -6.70 6.26
N VAL A 62 5.91 -6.54 4.97
CA VAL A 62 5.90 -5.24 4.27
C VAL A 62 4.60 -5.09 3.49
N MET A 63 3.78 -4.11 3.87
CA MET A 63 2.59 -3.70 3.14
C MET A 63 2.95 -2.55 2.18
N ARG A 64 2.66 -2.72 0.89
CA ARG A 64 2.83 -1.68 -0.13
C ARG A 64 1.50 -0.96 -0.35
N LEU A 65 1.46 0.32 -0.03
CA LEU A 65 0.33 1.20 -0.30
C LEU A 65 0.62 2.06 -1.54
N GLN A 66 -0.30 2.10 -2.48
CA GLN A 66 -0.24 3.02 -3.62
C GLN A 66 -1.08 4.28 -3.31
N LEU A 67 -0.42 5.43 -3.23
CA LEU A 67 -1.07 6.72 -3.15
C LEU A 67 -1.26 7.25 -4.58
N GLN A 68 -2.49 7.15 -5.08
CA GLN A 68 -2.84 7.63 -6.42
C GLN A 68 -3.08 9.13 -6.40
N LEU A 69 -2.41 9.89 -7.25
CA LEU A 69 -2.42 11.35 -7.27
C LEU A 69 -2.94 11.87 -8.61
N ASN A 70 -3.75 12.93 -8.56
CA ASN A 70 -4.04 13.74 -9.75
C ASN A 70 -2.83 14.63 -10.09
N ASN A 71 -2.86 15.30 -11.25
CA ASN A 71 -1.71 16.07 -11.73
C ASN A 71 -1.32 17.20 -10.78
N LYS A 72 -2.30 17.93 -10.22
CA LYS A 72 -2.07 19.04 -9.28
C LYS A 72 -1.48 18.53 -7.95
N GLU A 73 -2.00 17.43 -7.43
CA GLU A 73 -1.47 16.79 -6.22
C GLU A 73 -0.03 16.30 -6.45
N TRP A 74 0.23 15.69 -7.61
CA TRP A 74 1.55 15.21 -7.99
C TRP A 74 2.58 16.32 -8.09
N GLU A 75 2.27 17.43 -8.75
CA GLU A 75 3.20 18.56 -8.89
C GLU A 75 3.69 19.07 -7.54
N ILE A 76 2.75 19.30 -6.60
CA ILE A 76 3.06 19.77 -5.24
C ILE A 76 3.89 18.72 -4.48
N ILE A 77 3.41 17.47 -4.45
CA ILE A 77 4.04 16.42 -3.65
C ILE A 77 5.43 16.08 -4.20
N ASN A 78 5.56 15.93 -5.51
CA ASN A 78 6.83 15.62 -6.16
C ASN A 78 7.86 16.74 -5.97
N ALA A 79 7.45 18.01 -6.05
CA ALA A 79 8.35 19.14 -5.78
C ALA A 79 8.91 19.11 -4.34
N GLY A 80 8.07 18.74 -3.36
CA GLY A 80 8.52 18.56 -1.98
C GLY A 80 9.42 17.33 -1.80
N LEU A 81 9.05 16.18 -2.40
CA LEU A 81 9.82 14.94 -2.26
C LEU A 81 11.19 14.99 -2.96
N LYS A 82 11.37 15.82 -3.99
CA LYS A 82 12.67 16.07 -4.62
C LYS A 82 13.69 16.73 -3.68
N GLN A 83 13.21 17.41 -2.64
CA GLN A 83 14.08 18.06 -1.63
C GLN A 83 14.48 17.10 -0.50
N ILE A 84 13.92 15.90 -0.47
CA ILE A 84 14.23 14.89 0.54
C ILE A 84 15.38 14.02 0.06
N ARG A 85 16.38 13.81 0.93
CA ARG A 85 17.52 12.93 0.69
C ARG A 85 17.07 11.57 0.14
N ASP A 86 17.77 11.09 -0.87
CA ASP A 86 17.47 9.78 -1.45
C ASP A 86 17.56 8.65 -0.42
N GLY A 87 16.68 7.67 -0.55
CA GLY A 87 16.44 6.64 0.47
C GLY A 87 15.51 7.05 1.61
N TYR A 88 15.36 8.35 1.92
CA TYR A 88 14.57 8.81 3.07
C TYR A 88 13.11 9.17 2.74
N LYS A 89 12.74 9.20 1.45
CA LYS A 89 11.39 9.58 0.98
C LYS A 89 10.27 8.79 1.69
N ASN A 90 10.44 7.48 1.86
CA ASN A 90 9.44 6.65 2.54
C ASN A 90 9.30 7.00 4.03
N ALA A 91 10.43 7.15 4.74
CA ALA A 91 10.43 7.54 6.15
C ALA A 91 9.83 8.93 6.36
N PHE A 92 10.18 9.88 5.50
CA PHE A 92 9.64 11.23 5.50
C PHE A 92 8.11 11.24 5.33
N ILE A 93 7.58 10.53 4.32
CA ILE A 93 6.12 10.45 4.10
C ILE A 93 5.41 9.92 5.35
N LYS A 94 5.92 8.83 5.94
CA LYS A 94 5.34 8.26 7.17
C LYS A 94 5.39 9.24 8.34
N ALA A 95 6.50 9.96 8.50
CA ALA A 95 6.65 10.97 9.55
C ALA A 95 5.67 12.15 9.36
N VAL A 96 5.46 12.61 8.14
CA VAL A 96 4.46 13.67 7.85
C VAL A 96 3.05 13.20 8.22
N ILE A 97 2.68 11.98 7.85
CA ILE A 97 1.36 11.43 8.19
C ILE A 97 1.19 11.35 9.72
N ARG A 98 2.18 10.82 10.44
CA ARG A 98 2.15 10.75 11.92
C ARG A 98 2.11 12.13 12.57
N LYS A 99 2.86 13.10 12.05
CA LYS A 99 2.83 14.48 12.53
C LYS A 99 1.45 15.12 12.34
N SER A 100 0.72 14.74 11.31
CA SER A 100 -0.65 15.20 11.05
C SER A 100 -1.73 14.43 11.82
N MET A 101 -1.38 13.36 12.52
CA MET A 101 -2.32 12.58 13.31
C MET A 101 -2.54 13.21 14.69
N GLU A 102 -3.79 13.16 15.16
CA GLU A 102 -4.18 13.43 16.54
C GLU A 102 -4.72 12.15 17.15
N GLY A 103 -4.39 11.91 18.43
CA GLY A 103 -4.63 10.63 19.09
C GLY A 103 -3.58 9.58 18.74
N PHE A 104 -3.74 8.40 19.35
CA PHE A 104 -2.82 7.28 19.17
C PHE A 104 -3.59 6.01 18.82
N VAL A 105 -2.98 5.22 17.93
CA VAL A 105 -3.50 3.97 17.38
C VAL A 105 -2.70 2.84 18.04
N PHE A 106 -2.96 2.60 19.32
CA PHE A 106 -2.20 1.62 20.12
C PHE A 106 -2.92 0.28 20.28
N ASP A 107 -4.21 0.20 19.95
CA ASP A 107 -4.98 -1.03 20.12
C ASP A 107 -4.48 -2.14 19.19
N ILE A 108 -3.81 -1.84 18.07
CA ILE A 108 -3.13 -2.85 17.23
C ILE A 108 -2.02 -3.60 17.92
N TYR A 109 -1.41 -3.03 18.95
CA TYR A 109 -0.29 -3.67 19.64
C TYR A 109 -0.76 -4.65 20.72
N ARG A 110 -2.08 -4.73 20.96
CA ARG A 110 -2.68 -5.72 21.85
C ARG A 110 -2.86 -7.05 21.12
N ASP A 111 -3.01 -8.13 21.89
CA ASP A 111 -3.35 -9.44 21.34
C ASP A 111 -4.72 -9.39 20.66
N ARG A 112 -4.70 -9.32 19.32
CA ARG A 112 -5.89 -9.23 18.47
C ARG A 112 -6.08 -10.53 17.68
N LYS A 113 -7.20 -11.20 17.93
CA LYS A 113 -7.55 -12.47 17.29
C LYS A 113 -7.93 -12.35 15.81
N ASP A 114 -8.28 -11.15 15.35
CA ASP A 114 -8.69 -10.89 13.98
C ASP A 114 -7.53 -10.53 13.04
N LEU A 115 -6.31 -10.44 13.57
CA LEU A 115 -5.07 -10.19 12.84
C LEU A 115 -4.22 -11.46 12.77
N ILE A 116 -3.70 -11.75 11.58
CA ILE A 116 -2.83 -12.91 11.35
C ILE A 116 -1.47 -12.40 10.88
N PHE A 117 -0.40 -12.81 11.56
CA PHE A 117 0.97 -12.36 11.26
C PHE A 117 1.88 -13.47 10.68
N ALA A 118 1.55 -14.74 10.88
CA ALA A 118 2.19 -15.85 10.15
C ALA A 118 1.53 -16.03 8.78
N LYS A 119 2.29 -16.50 7.77
CA LYS A 119 1.68 -16.91 6.49
C LYS A 119 0.79 -18.13 6.72
N GLU A 120 -0.15 -18.36 5.80
CA GLU A 120 -1.29 -19.30 5.89
C GLU A 120 -1.00 -20.76 6.31
N GLU A 121 0.26 -21.21 6.36
CA GLU A 121 0.62 -22.59 6.74
C GLU A 121 0.40 -22.91 8.23
N ASP A 122 0.45 -21.91 9.12
CA ASP A 122 0.33 -22.15 10.58
C ASP A 122 -1.08 -21.94 11.16
N TYR A 123 -2.08 -21.54 10.35
CA TYR A 123 -3.43 -21.20 10.85
C TYR A 123 -4.59 -21.70 9.98
N LEU A 124 -4.45 -22.88 9.36
CA LEU A 124 -5.62 -23.70 9.03
C LEU A 124 -6.07 -24.47 10.29
N GLU A 125 -6.46 -23.74 11.35
CA GLU A 125 -7.39 -24.36 12.30
C GLU A 125 -8.75 -24.39 11.61
N GLU A 126 -9.28 -25.60 11.45
CA GLU A 126 -10.55 -25.85 10.77
C GLU A 126 -11.65 -24.91 11.30
N PRO A 127 -12.49 -24.34 10.41
CA PRO A 127 -13.60 -23.53 10.87
C PRO A 127 -14.53 -24.40 11.72
N THR A 128 -14.48 -24.20 13.04
CA THR A 128 -15.40 -24.90 13.96
C THR A 128 -16.83 -24.75 13.45
N GLU A 129 -17.53 -25.87 13.34
CA GLU A 129 -18.80 -26.06 12.61
C GLU A 129 -19.98 -25.16 13.04
N LYS A 130 -19.81 -24.29 14.03
CA LYS A 130 -20.86 -23.47 14.64
C LYS A 130 -21.41 -22.33 13.79
N TYR A 131 -20.83 -22.03 12.62
CA TYR A 131 -21.34 -20.98 11.72
C TYR A 131 -22.11 -21.49 10.50
N ARG A 132 -22.33 -22.81 10.34
CA ARG A 132 -23.05 -23.37 9.18
C ARG A 132 -24.56 -23.53 9.33
N GLU A 133 -25.13 -23.26 10.50
CA GLU A 133 -26.59 -23.32 10.67
C GLU A 133 -27.23 -21.93 10.68
N LYS A 134 -27.41 -21.38 9.47
CA LYS A 134 -28.58 -20.57 9.08
C LYS A 134 -28.61 -20.45 7.55
N LYS A 135 -28.83 -21.59 6.88
CA LYS A 135 -29.39 -21.60 5.53
C LYS A 135 -30.91 -21.61 5.63
N GLN A 136 -31.57 -20.62 5.05
CA GLN A 136 -32.72 -20.87 4.18
C GLN A 136 -32.70 -19.82 3.05
N LYS A 137 -32.28 -20.22 1.84
CA LYS A 137 -32.68 -19.57 0.58
C LYS A 137 -33.80 -20.44 -0.02
N PRO A 138 -34.92 -19.86 -0.49
CA PRO A 138 -36.04 -20.62 -1.05
C PRO A 138 -35.71 -21.32 -2.38
N GLN A 139 -36.23 -22.54 -2.51
CA GLN A 139 -36.25 -23.37 -3.71
C GLN A 139 -37.17 -22.76 -4.77
N GLU A 140 -36.64 -22.07 -5.79
CA GLU A 140 -37.50 -21.70 -6.95
C GLU A 140 -36.76 -21.57 -8.30
N THR A 141 -35.44 -21.77 -8.37
CA THR A 141 -34.69 -21.53 -9.63
C THR A 141 -34.37 -22.80 -10.43
N ILE A 142 -34.59 -24.00 -9.87
CA ILE A 142 -34.16 -25.27 -10.50
C ILE A 142 -35.15 -25.78 -11.58
N GLN A 143 -36.38 -25.24 -11.65
CA GLN A 143 -37.34 -25.62 -12.70
C GLN A 143 -37.22 -24.79 -14.00
N ARG A 144 -36.34 -23.78 -14.05
CA ARG A 144 -36.16 -22.91 -15.24
C ARG A 144 -35.05 -23.37 -16.18
N GLU A 145 -34.07 -24.13 -15.70
CA GLU A 145 -32.91 -24.55 -16.52
C GLU A 145 -33.18 -25.80 -17.37
N GLN A 146 -34.15 -26.66 -17.00
CA GLN A 146 -34.52 -27.84 -17.79
C GLN A 146 -35.44 -27.53 -19.00
N LYS A 147 -35.79 -26.26 -19.22
CA LYS A 147 -36.66 -25.82 -20.34
C LYS A 147 -35.93 -25.04 -21.45
N LEU A 148 -34.65 -24.72 -21.28
CA LEU A 148 -33.83 -24.00 -22.27
C LEU A 148 -32.89 -24.91 -23.07
N GLU A 149 -32.66 -26.14 -22.63
CA GLU A 149 -31.70 -27.07 -23.28
C GLU A 149 -32.31 -27.91 -24.42
N LYS A 150 -33.57 -27.63 -24.83
CA LYS A 150 -34.26 -28.37 -25.90
C LYS A 150 -34.40 -27.64 -27.24
N ASP A 151 -33.96 -26.38 -27.38
CA ASP A 151 -34.21 -25.58 -28.59
C ASP A 151 -32.97 -25.16 -29.42
N GLU A 152 -31.73 -25.55 -29.09
CA GLU A 152 -30.54 -25.19 -29.90
C GLU A 152 -29.80 -26.38 -30.56
N LYS A 153 -30.52 -27.45 -30.92
CA LYS A 153 -30.03 -28.41 -31.94
C LYS A 153 -30.63 -28.08 -33.31
N LYS A 154 -30.06 -27.09 -34.02
CA LYS A 154 -30.06 -27.02 -35.49
C LYS A 154 -28.70 -26.53 -36.01
N GLU A 155 -28.18 -27.31 -36.96
CA GLU A 155 -26.82 -27.37 -37.52
C GLU A 155 -26.37 -26.17 -38.39
N PRO A 156 -25.06 -26.09 -38.74
CA PRO A 156 -24.35 -24.87 -39.14
C PRO A 156 -24.42 -24.55 -40.64
N LYS A 157 -24.29 -23.26 -40.98
CA LYS A 157 -24.00 -22.81 -42.36
C LYS A 157 -22.61 -22.20 -42.46
N LYS A 158 -21.86 -22.69 -43.45
CA LYS A 158 -20.53 -22.24 -43.95
C LYS A 158 -20.54 -20.76 -44.33
N ILE A 159 -19.45 -20.03 -44.01
CA ILE A 159 -19.01 -18.86 -44.79
C ILE A 159 -17.47 -18.86 -44.88
N ASP A 160 -17.03 -18.48 -46.08
CA ASP A 160 -15.71 -18.50 -46.71
C ASP A 160 -14.82 -17.31 -46.30
N GLN A 161 -13.56 -17.41 -46.72
CA GLN A 161 -12.41 -16.51 -46.55
C GLN A 161 -12.71 -15.05 -46.97
N THR A 162 -12.00 -14.05 -46.42
CA THR A 162 -10.88 -13.30 -47.05
C THR A 162 -10.56 -12.00 -46.28
N GLU A 163 -9.26 -11.66 -46.19
CA GLU A 163 -8.64 -10.33 -45.95
C GLU A 163 -8.73 -9.73 -44.53
N GLN A 164 -7.72 -9.10 -43.92
CA GLN A 164 -6.53 -8.40 -44.42
C GLN A 164 -5.62 -8.04 -43.23
N SER A 165 -4.29 -8.20 -43.40
CA SER A 165 -3.23 -7.27 -42.92
C SER A 165 -2.99 -7.14 -41.39
N LYS A 166 -1.83 -6.82 -40.82
CA LYS A 166 -0.53 -6.30 -41.32
C LYS A 166 0.45 -6.24 -40.10
N PHE A 167 1.74 -6.33 -40.40
CA PHE A 167 2.94 -5.93 -39.61
C PHE A 167 3.54 -6.89 -38.57
N ALA A 168 4.62 -7.52 -39.02
CA ALA A 168 5.81 -7.83 -38.26
C ALA A 168 6.50 -6.56 -37.72
N ASN A 169 7.10 -6.64 -36.54
CA ASN A 169 8.54 -6.38 -36.39
C ASN A 169 9.08 -6.85 -35.03
N THR A 170 10.15 -7.61 -35.15
CA THR A 170 11.15 -8.05 -34.17
C THR A 170 11.99 -6.90 -33.63
N SER A 171 12.49 -7.01 -32.39
CA SER A 171 13.94 -7.12 -32.09
C SER A 171 14.25 -6.88 -30.62
N ASP A 172 15.26 -7.62 -30.18
CA ASP A 172 15.87 -7.75 -28.85
C ASP A 172 16.60 -6.49 -28.37
N LEU A 173 16.91 -6.42 -27.06
CA LEU A 173 18.29 -6.32 -26.54
C LEU A 173 18.36 -6.11 -25.02
N HIS A 174 19.28 -6.86 -24.42
CA HIS A 174 19.83 -6.77 -23.07
C HIS A 174 20.52 -5.42 -22.78
N ASP A 175 20.56 -5.00 -21.51
CA ASP A 175 21.84 -4.57 -20.91
C ASP A 175 21.82 -4.67 -19.37
N GLU A 176 22.80 -5.41 -18.83
CA GLU A 176 23.17 -5.47 -17.42
C GLU A 176 24.30 -4.46 -17.19
N THR A 177 24.20 -3.59 -16.18
CA THR A 177 25.40 -2.92 -15.65
C THR A 177 25.43 -2.91 -14.12
N PHE A 178 26.48 -3.61 -13.68
CA PHE A 178 27.18 -3.70 -12.41
C PHE A 178 27.54 -2.32 -11.82
N TYR A 179 27.46 -2.14 -10.50
CA TYR A 179 28.12 -1.03 -9.79
C TYR A 179 28.96 -1.61 -8.64
N GLU A 180 30.25 -1.34 -8.70
CA GLU A 180 31.25 -1.63 -7.66
C GLU A 180 31.09 -0.65 -6.48
N ASP A 181 31.24 -1.19 -5.28
CA ASP A 181 31.33 -0.46 -4.01
C ASP A 181 32.66 0.30 -3.94
N ASP A 182 32.59 1.62 -3.70
CA ASP A 182 33.76 2.42 -3.33
C ASP A 182 33.44 3.16 -2.02
N THR A 183 33.73 2.51 -0.89
CA THR A 183 33.65 3.09 0.45
C THR A 183 35.04 3.48 0.94
N GLY A 184 35.44 4.74 0.76
CA GLY A 184 36.65 5.28 1.36
C GLY A 184 36.61 6.79 1.42
N GLY A 185 36.33 7.36 2.59
CA GLY A 185 36.53 8.80 2.81
C GLY A 185 35.65 9.53 3.82
N LEU A 186 34.82 8.86 4.64
CA LEU A 186 33.90 9.57 5.55
C LEU A 186 34.34 9.64 7.02
N GLU A 187 35.48 9.06 7.40
CA GLU A 187 35.89 8.96 8.82
C GLU A 187 36.76 10.16 9.29
N ASP A 188 37.48 10.84 8.38
CA ASP A 188 38.37 11.95 8.75
C ASP A 188 37.66 13.30 8.96
N ASP A 189 36.47 13.47 8.40
CA ASP A 189 35.71 14.74 8.50
C ASP A 189 34.91 14.85 9.80
N ILE A 190 34.54 13.72 10.42
CA ILE A 190 33.80 13.70 11.68
C ILE A 190 34.73 14.06 12.86
N ALA A 191 35.99 13.66 12.81
CA ALA A 191 36.97 13.96 13.86
C ALA A 191 37.29 15.46 13.98
N LYS A 192 37.30 16.20 12.85
CA LYS A 192 37.56 17.64 12.84
C LYS A 192 36.36 18.47 13.34
N MET A 193 35.13 17.99 13.18
CA MET A 193 33.94 18.69 13.69
C MET A 193 33.85 18.66 15.22
N ILE A 194 34.27 17.58 15.86
CA ILE A 194 34.13 17.42 17.32
C ILE A 194 35.12 18.33 18.09
N GLN A 195 36.33 18.56 17.57
CA GLN A 195 37.30 19.44 18.23
C GLN A 195 36.95 20.94 18.16
N GLY A 196 36.16 21.37 17.17
CA GLY A 196 35.75 22.78 17.05
C GLY A 196 34.68 23.21 18.06
N MET A 197 33.87 22.28 18.57
CA MET A 197 32.76 22.59 19.47
C MET A 197 33.16 22.72 20.95
N SER A 198 34.36 22.27 21.33
CA SER A 198 34.83 22.34 22.72
C SER A 198 35.43 23.70 23.11
N ALA A 199 35.64 24.62 22.15
CA ALA A 199 36.33 25.90 22.38
C ALA A 199 35.39 27.07 22.72
N ILE A 200 34.06 26.89 22.71
CA ILE A 200 33.07 27.99 22.86
C ILE A 200 32.44 28.02 24.27
N ALA A 201 32.74 27.05 25.15
CA ALA A 201 32.08 26.92 26.46
C ALA A 201 32.77 27.67 27.63
N HIS A 202 33.84 28.42 27.38
CA HIS A 202 34.50 29.24 28.41
C HIS A 202 34.84 30.63 27.87
N ASN A 203 33.87 31.53 27.92
CA ASN A 203 34.04 32.97 28.08
C ASN A 203 32.74 33.61 28.57
#